data_AF-C4L395-F1
#
_entry.id   AF-C4L395-F1
#
_cell.length_a   1.000
_cell.length_b   1.000
_cell.length_c   1.000
_cell.angle_alpha   90.00
_cell.angle_beta   90.00
_cell.angle_gamma   90.00
#
_symmetry.space_group_name_H-M   'P 1'
#
loop_
_entity.id
_entity.type
_entity.pdbx_description
1 polymer ?
#
loop_
_entity_poly.entity_id
_entity_poly.type
_entity_poly.pdbx_seq_one_letter_code
_entity_poly.pdbx_strand_id
1 'polypeptide(L)'
;MNMMLIRLFTPLCFTIMMLVGCIQPSTSPSIQSDDETAIIKSAVTYLNNMDWLPTDENGRQATIQSIIVDNRYDLVDSRFEGTRAWLVTFPPDSQRTVEIPQVLVEPKSNEVIGHLLSE
;
A
#
# COMPACT_ATOMS: atom_id res chain seq x y z
N MET A 1 -9.38 -26.07 51.10
CA MET A 1 -9.11 -24.72 50.54
C MET A 1 -7.93 -24.80 49.57
N ASN A 2 -8.05 -25.54 48.46
CA ASN A 2 -6.99 -25.64 47.44
C ASN A 2 -7.50 -25.99 46.03
N MET A 3 -8.77 -26.41 45.87
CA MET A 3 -9.28 -26.93 44.59
C MET A 3 -10.08 -25.90 43.76
N MET A 4 -10.47 -24.77 44.38
CA MET A 4 -11.27 -23.73 43.72
C MET A 4 -10.41 -22.59 43.15
N LEU A 5 -9.22 -22.35 43.73
CA LEU A 5 -8.29 -21.32 43.24
C LEU A 5 -7.64 -21.71 41.90
N ILE A 6 -7.42 -23.01 41.67
CA ILE A 6 -6.77 -23.53 40.46
C ILE A 6 -7.70 -23.43 39.23
N ARG A 7 -9.02 -23.51 39.42
CA ARG A 7 -10.00 -23.49 38.30
C ARG A 7 -10.28 -22.09 37.74
N LEU A 8 -9.95 -21.03 38.48
CA LEU A 8 -10.09 -19.64 38.02
C LEU A 8 -8.85 -19.12 37.29
N PHE A 9 -7.69 -19.76 37.49
CA PHE A 9 -6.44 -19.36 36.84
C PHE A 9 -6.35 -19.78 35.37
N THR A 10 -6.99 -20.89 35.00
CA THR A 10 -6.95 -21.45 33.64
C THR A 10 -7.60 -20.55 32.57
N PRO A 11 -8.80 -19.96 32.78
CA PRO A 11 -9.39 -19.06 31.77
C PRO A 11 -8.62 -17.75 31.64
N LEU A 12 -7.98 -17.27 32.71
CA LEU A 12 -7.22 -16.01 32.71
C LEU A 12 -5.94 -16.10 31.86
N CYS A 13 -5.24 -17.25 31.87
CA CYS A 13 -4.07 -17.45 31.02
C CYS A 13 -4.43 -17.57 29.53
N PHE A 14 -5.62 -18.08 29.19
CA PHE A 14 -6.05 -18.26 27.80
C PHE A 14 -6.34 -16.92 27.09
N THR A 15 -6.83 -15.92 27.83
CA THR A 15 -7.09 -14.58 27.28
C THR A 15 -5.82 -13.78 26.96
N ILE A 16 -4.69 -14.07 27.62
CA ILE A 16 -3.44 -13.32 27.43
C ILE A 16 -2.71 -13.80 26.16
N MET A 17 -2.83 -15.08 25.79
CA MET A 17 -2.21 -15.60 24.56
C MET A 17 -2.90 -15.14 23.27
N MET A 18 -4.17 -14.72 23.32
CA MET A 18 -4.87 -14.21 22.13
C MET A 18 -4.50 -12.77 21.76
N LEU A 19 -3.72 -12.06 22.57
CA LEU A 19 -3.26 -10.68 22.29
C LEU A 19 -1.89 -10.61 21.57
N VAL A 20 -1.25 -11.75 21.27
CA VAL A 20 0.07 -11.79 20.58
C VAL A 20 -0.07 -12.04 19.06
N GLY A 21 -1.29 -12.13 18.56
CA GLY A 21 -1.55 -12.33 17.13
C GLY A 21 -1.56 -11.00 16.36
N CYS A 22 -0.67 -10.91 15.36
CA CYS A 22 -0.64 -9.93 14.27
C CYS A 22 0.17 -8.64 14.51
N ILE A 23 1.44 -8.73 14.90
CA ILE A 23 2.45 -7.83 14.30
C ILE A 23 3.23 -8.65 13.27
N GLN A 24 2.76 -8.60 12.02
CA GLN A 24 3.63 -8.91 10.89
C GLN A 24 4.45 -7.65 10.63
N PRO A 25 5.77 -7.66 10.86
CA PRO A 25 6.60 -6.58 10.33
C PRO A 25 6.49 -6.65 8.82
N SER A 26 5.90 -5.61 8.21
CA SER A 26 5.94 -5.40 6.77
C SER A 26 7.40 -5.37 6.36
N THR A 27 7.92 -6.51 5.92
CA THR A 27 9.21 -6.58 5.25
C THR A 27 8.97 -6.02 3.87
N SER A 28 8.86 -4.69 3.78
CA SER A 28 8.90 -4.00 2.50
C SER A 28 10.26 -4.33 1.88
N PRO A 29 10.31 -4.76 0.61
CA PRO A 29 11.58 -4.87 -0.09
C PRO A 29 12.26 -3.50 -0.02
N SER A 30 13.57 -3.45 0.27
CA SER A 30 14.29 -2.18 0.26
C SER A 30 14.33 -1.66 -1.17
N ILE A 31 13.60 -0.59 -1.45
CA ILE A 31 13.67 0.14 -2.71
C ILE A 31 14.97 0.94 -2.71
N GLN A 32 15.72 0.92 -3.81
CA GLN A 32 16.89 1.80 -3.96
C GLN A 32 16.42 3.22 -4.30
N SER A 33 17.16 4.25 -3.88
CA SER A 33 16.77 5.65 -4.11
C SER A 33 16.54 6.00 -5.60
N ASP A 34 17.30 5.37 -6.51
CA ASP A 34 17.16 5.58 -7.95
C ASP A 34 15.86 4.93 -8.48
N ASP A 35 15.52 3.74 -7.97
CA ASP A 35 14.27 3.04 -8.30
C ASP A 35 13.07 3.81 -7.76
N GLU A 36 13.15 4.31 -6.53
CA GLU A 36 12.11 5.14 -5.90
C GLU A 36 11.77 6.35 -6.77
N THR A 37 12.80 7.06 -7.25
CA THR A 37 12.64 8.22 -8.12
C THR A 37 11.98 7.84 -9.44
N ALA A 38 12.37 6.71 -10.05
CA ALA A 38 11.78 6.21 -11.28
C ALA A 38 10.31 5.80 -11.12
N ILE A 39 9.97 5.14 -10.01
CA ILE A 39 8.61 4.72 -9.67
C ILE A 39 7.70 5.95 -9.50
N ILE A 40 8.12 6.93 -8.69
CA ILE A 40 7.36 8.17 -8.46
C ILE A 40 7.16 8.93 -9.76
N LYS A 41 8.23 9.09 -10.56
CA LYS A 41 8.16 9.79 -11.85
C LYS A 41 7.15 9.15 -12.81
N SER A 42 7.12 7.81 -12.85
CA SER A 42 6.19 7.08 -13.72
C SER A 42 4.74 7.26 -13.27
N ALA A 43 4.49 7.21 -11.96
CA ALA A 43 3.17 7.50 -11.39
C ALA A 43 2.71 8.94 -11.66
N VAL A 44 3.58 9.95 -11.41
CA VAL A 44 3.28 11.36 -11.70
C VAL A 44 2.97 11.57 -13.19
N THR A 45 3.76 10.96 -14.08
CA THR A 45 3.55 11.09 -15.53
C THR A 45 2.19 10.54 -15.94
N TYR A 46 1.81 9.37 -15.40
CA TYR A 46 0.50 8.78 -15.64
C TYR A 46 -0.64 9.66 -15.14
N LEU A 47 -0.55 10.15 -13.90
CA LEU A 47 -1.55 11.06 -13.32
C LEU A 47 -1.70 12.34 -14.14
N ASN A 48 -0.59 12.90 -14.62
CA ASN A 48 -0.60 14.10 -15.46
C ASN A 48 -1.32 13.86 -16.80
N ASN A 49 -1.12 12.69 -17.42
CA ASN A 49 -1.81 12.33 -18.67
C ASN A 49 -3.32 12.12 -18.50
N MET A 50 -3.78 11.85 -17.26
CA MET A 50 -5.19 11.64 -16.92
C MET A 50 -5.85 12.89 -16.32
N ASP A 51 -5.14 14.02 -16.29
CA ASP A 51 -5.56 15.26 -15.62
C ASP A 51 -5.80 15.11 -14.08
N TRP A 52 -5.18 14.10 -13.46
CA TRP A 52 -5.22 13.82 -12.01
C TRP A 52 -3.98 14.33 -11.29
N LEU A 53 -3.57 15.56 -11.59
CA LEU A 53 -2.33 16.17 -11.08
C LEU A 53 -2.19 16.00 -9.55
N PRO A 54 -1.08 15.46 -9.03
CA PRO A 54 -0.84 15.47 -7.59
C PRO A 54 -0.53 16.89 -7.09
N THR A 55 -0.73 17.16 -5.80
CA THR A 55 -0.39 18.47 -5.19
C THR A 55 1.10 18.77 -5.26
N ASP A 56 1.94 17.74 -5.13
CA ASP A 56 3.37 17.84 -5.35
C ASP A 56 3.72 17.24 -6.72
N GLU A 57 3.96 18.10 -7.70
CA GLU A 57 4.33 17.71 -9.07
C GLU A 57 5.61 16.88 -9.14
N ASN A 58 6.47 16.95 -8.11
CA ASN A 58 7.68 16.13 -8.05
C ASN A 58 7.47 14.84 -7.25
N GLY A 59 6.28 14.65 -6.65
CA GLY A 59 5.94 13.47 -5.87
C GLY A 59 6.82 13.21 -4.65
N ARG A 60 7.50 14.22 -4.09
CA ARG A 60 8.41 14.07 -2.95
C ARG A 60 7.72 13.62 -1.68
N GLN A 61 6.41 13.84 -1.59
CA GLN A 61 5.58 13.39 -0.49
C GLN A 61 4.84 12.08 -0.78
N ALA A 62 5.09 11.46 -1.94
CA ALA A 62 4.49 10.18 -2.27
C ALA A 62 5.00 9.09 -1.32
N THR A 63 4.12 8.17 -0.95
CA THR A 63 4.48 6.96 -0.20
C THR A 63 4.46 5.78 -1.16
N ILE A 64 5.50 4.93 -1.10
CA ILE A 64 5.55 3.68 -1.87
C ILE A 64 5.39 2.48 -0.95
N GLN A 65 4.51 1.56 -1.31
CA GLN A 65 4.29 0.31 -0.60
C GLN A 65 4.34 -0.88 -1.56
N SER A 66 4.92 -2.00 -1.14
CA SER A 66 4.81 -3.24 -1.91
C SER A 66 3.48 -3.91 -1.58
N ILE A 67 2.68 -4.20 -2.60
CA ILE A 67 1.40 -4.87 -2.43
C ILE A 67 1.28 -6.11 -3.31
N ILE A 68 0.32 -6.96 -2.98
CA ILE A 68 -0.21 -7.96 -3.90
C ILE A 68 -1.38 -7.32 -4.64
N VAL A 69 -1.34 -7.37 -5.97
CA VAL A 69 -2.41 -6.81 -6.81
C VAL A 69 -3.63 -7.73 -6.70
N ASP A 70 -4.77 -7.15 -6.33
CA ASP A 70 -6.06 -7.83 -6.28
C ASP A 70 -7.05 -7.19 -7.26
N ASN A 71 -8.28 -7.66 -7.26
CA ASN A 71 -9.33 -7.24 -8.21
C ASN A 71 -9.96 -5.88 -7.89
N ARG A 72 -9.49 -5.15 -6.88
CA ARG A 72 -9.98 -3.80 -6.57
C ARG A 72 -9.36 -2.76 -7.49
N TYR A 73 -8.22 -3.05 -8.08
CA TYR A 73 -7.49 -2.12 -8.94
C TYR A 73 -7.95 -2.23 -10.39
N ASP A 74 -8.11 -1.08 -11.03
CA ASP A 74 -8.34 -0.98 -12.46
C ASP A 74 -6.98 -1.12 -13.18
N LEU A 75 -6.77 -2.28 -13.81
CA LEU A 75 -5.56 -2.54 -14.58
C LEU A 75 -5.63 -1.86 -15.95
N VAL A 76 -4.64 -1.02 -16.23
CA VAL A 76 -4.48 -0.36 -17.53
C VAL A 76 -3.56 -1.14 -18.46
N ASP A 77 -2.66 -1.97 -17.92
CA ASP A 77 -1.88 -2.92 -18.70
C ASP A 77 -2.40 -4.34 -18.52
N SER A 78 -3.12 -4.83 -19.53
CA SER A 78 -3.64 -6.21 -19.57
C SER A 78 -2.56 -7.31 -19.64
N ARG A 79 -1.31 -6.94 -19.93
CA ARG A 79 -0.17 -7.88 -20.02
C ARG A 79 0.49 -8.12 -18.67
N PHE A 80 0.05 -7.43 -17.62
CA PHE A 80 0.59 -7.64 -16.28
C PHE A 80 0.18 -9.04 -15.77
N GLU A 81 1.11 -9.99 -15.87
CA GLU A 81 1.00 -11.34 -15.30
C GLU A 81 1.57 -11.42 -13.88
N GLY A 82 2.10 -10.31 -13.36
CA GLY A 82 2.72 -10.23 -12.05
C GLY A 82 1.71 -10.32 -10.90
N THR A 83 2.19 -10.72 -9.73
CA THR A 83 1.37 -10.72 -8.50
C THR A 83 1.65 -9.50 -7.62
N ARG A 84 2.82 -8.87 -7.78
CA ARG A 84 3.27 -7.77 -6.92
C ARG A 84 3.50 -6.49 -7.70
N ALA A 85 3.13 -5.38 -7.07
CA ALA A 85 3.33 -4.04 -7.60
C ALA A 85 3.79 -3.09 -6.50
N TRP A 86 4.35 -1.96 -6.92
CA TRP A 86 4.51 -0.79 -6.08
C TRP A 86 3.22 0.03 -6.10
N LEU A 87 2.60 0.19 -4.95
CA LEU A 87 1.50 1.12 -4.73
C LEU A 87 2.08 2.48 -4.39
N VAL A 88 1.79 3.48 -5.22
CA VAL A 88 2.20 4.87 -5.03
C VAL A 88 0.97 5.67 -4.59
N THR A 89 1.05 6.24 -3.39
CA THR A 89 0.00 7.07 -2.80
C THR A 89 0.49 8.48 -2.63
N PHE A 90 -0.27 9.45 -3.12
CA PHE A 90 0.00 10.87 -2.94
C PHE A 90 -0.80 11.43 -1.77
N PRO A 91 -0.28 12.45 -1.05
CA PRO A 91 -1.03 13.08 0.01
C PRO A 91 -2.31 13.74 -0.56
N PRO A 92 -3.41 13.73 0.20
CA PRO A 92 -4.66 14.36 -0.23
C PRO A 92 -4.49 15.87 -0.32
N ASP A 93 -5.16 16.46 -1.32
CA ASP A 93 -5.25 17.91 -1.49
C ASP A 93 -6.53 18.44 -0.86
N SER A 94 -6.42 19.19 0.23
CA SER A 94 -7.58 19.76 0.91
C SER A 94 -8.35 20.79 0.08
N GLN A 95 -7.78 21.26 -1.04
CA GLN A 95 -8.43 22.22 -1.93
C GLN A 95 -9.13 21.54 -3.12
N ARG A 96 -8.97 20.22 -3.31
CA ARG A 96 -9.57 19.50 -4.44
C ARG A 96 -10.85 18.78 -4.03
N THR A 97 -11.79 18.79 -4.96
CA THR A 97 -13.04 18.03 -4.85
C THR A 97 -12.86 16.57 -5.27
N VAL A 98 -11.84 16.28 -6.08
CA VAL A 98 -11.53 14.93 -6.58
C VAL A 98 -10.25 14.45 -5.93
N GLU A 99 -10.29 13.24 -5.34
CA GLU A 99 -9.13 12.61 -4.73
C GLU A 99 -8.15 12.13 -5.80
N ILE A 100 -6.86 12.13 -5.45
CA ILE A 100 -5.81 11.63 -6.33
C ILE A 100 -5.81 10.09 -6.24
N PRO A 101 -5.96 9.37 -7.35
CA PRO A 101 -5.95 7.91 -7.33
C PRO A 101 -4.62 7.36 -6.87
N GLN A 102 -4.67 6.19 -6.25
CA GLN A 102 -3.48 5.41 -5.96
C GLN A 102 -3.01 4.74 -7.25
N VAL A 103 -1.70 4.70 -7.50
CA VAL A 103 -1.14 4.20 -8.76
C VAL A 103 -0.35 2.93 -8.53
N LEU A 104 -0.53 1.94 -9.40
CA LEU A 104 0.25 0.70 -9.42
C LEU A 104 1.38 0.79 -10.44
N VAL A 105 2.59 0.49 -10.00
CA VAL A 105 3.79 0.47 -10.83
C VAL A 105 4.44 -0.92 -10.77
N GLU A 106 4.78 -1.47 -11.93
CA GLU A 106 5.45 -2.77 -12.02
C GLU A 106 6.91 -2.65 -11.52
N PRO A 107 7.38 -3.53 -10.61
CA PRO A 107 8.72 -3.40 -10.03
C PRO A 107 9.90 -3.60 -11.00
N LYS A 108 9.68 -4.27 -12.14
CA LYS A 108 10.76 -4.61 -13.08
C LYS A 108 10.96 -3.54 -14.15
N SER A 109 9.87 -2.99 -14.66
CA SER A 109 9.86 -2.04 -15.77
C SER A 109 9.65 -0.60 -15.30
N ASN A 110 9.16 -0.40 -14.07
CA ASN A 110 8.62 0.86 -13.57
C ASN A 110 7.44 1.40 -14.42
N GLU A 111 6.79 0.55 -15.22
CA GLU A 111 5.60 0.93 -15.98
C GLU A 111 4.37 0.96 -15.08
N VAL A 112 3.46 1.89 -15.36
CA VAL A 112 2.16 1.94 -14.67
C VAL A 112 1.26 0.84 -15.22
N ILE A 113 0.79 -0.03 -14.32
CA ILE A 113 -0.03 -1.19 -14.67
C ILE A 113 -1.49 -1.04 -14.26
N GLY A 114 -1.80 -0.08 -13.38
CA GLY A 114 -3.16 0.15 -12.92
C GLY A 114 -3.29 1.31 -11.94
N HIS A 115 -4.51 1.55 -11.48
CA HIS A 115 -4.82 2.53 -10.44
C HIS A 115 -6.02 2.09 -9.61
N LEU A 116 -6.24 2.78 -8.49
CA LEU A 116 -7.44 2.67 -7.69
C LEU A 116 -7.95 4.08 -7.42
N LEU A 117 -9.19 4.35 -7.83
CA LEU A 117 -9.91 5.55 -7.44
C LEU A 117 -10.29 5.40 -5.95
N SER A 118 -9.96 6.40 -5.14
CA SER A 118 -10.54 6.49 -3.80
C SER A 118 -12.02 6.90 -3.90
N GLU A 119 -12.85 6.35 -3.02
CA GLU A 119 -14.30 6.61 -2.96
C GLU A 119 -14.66 8.03 -2.50
#